data_AF-A0A536SCE5-F1
#
_entry.id   AF-A0A536SCE5-F1
#
_cell.length_a   1.000
_cell.length_b   1.000
_cell.length_c   1.000
_cell.angle_alpha   90.00
_cell.angle_beta   90.00
_cell.angle_gamma   90.00
#
_symmetry.space_group_name_H-M   'P 1'
#
loop_
_entity.id
_entity.type
_entity.pdbx_description
1 polymer ?
#
loop_
_entity_poly.entity_id
_entity_poly.type
_entity_poly.pdbx_seq_one_letter_code
_entity_poly.pdbx_strand_id
1 'polypeptide(L)'
;NPARLPPAETILEIREPVIATKIFVPQEYVGPVITLCTERRGTQTNIHYSARHVVISYDLPLNEVVLDFFDRLKSMTRGYGSLDYEFKEYRIADMVRLDILVNAERVDALSTMVHRSNAQYRGRELVTRLRSLIPRQMFDVAVQAAIGGHIIARENVKALRKNVLAKCYGGDVTRKRKLLEKQKEGKKRMKQVGSVEIPQEAFLAVLQRSDG
;
A
#
# COMPACT_ATOMS: atom_id res chain seq x y z
N ASN A 1 -3.20 -7.77 15.15
CA ASN A 1 -2.27 -6.66 14.81
C ASN A 1 -1.05 -7.24 14.12
N PRO A 2 -0.79 -6.93 12.83
CA PRO A 2 0.37 -7.42 12.07
C PRO A 2 1.74 -7.12 12.72
N ALA A 3 1.83 -6.07 13.55
CA ALA A 3 3.06 -5.74 14.28
C ALA A 3 3.45 -6.81 15.32
N ARG A 4 2.48 -7.62 15.79
CA ARG A 4 2.70 -8.70 16.77
C ARG A 4 2.93 -10.07 16.12
N LEU A 5 3.08 -10.13 14.80
CA LEU A 5 3.37 -11.37 14.10
C LEU A 5 4.73 -11.91 14.58
N PRO A 6 4.84 -13.19 14.98
CA PRO A 6 6.12 -13.78 15.35
C PRO A 6 7.08 -13.78 14.14
N PRO A 7 8.41 -13.95 14.37
CA PRO A 7 9.38 -14.02 13.29
C PRO A 7 9.00 -15.10 12.27
N ALA A 8 9.21 -14.82 10.98
CA ALA A 8 8.81 -15.71 9.89
C ALA A 8 9.35 -17.14 10.05
N GLU A 9 10.50 -17.31 10.68
CA GLU A 9 11.16 -18.60 10.96
C GLU A 9 10.36 -19.50 11.91
N THR A 10 9.49 -18.92 12.74
CA THR A 10 8.68 -19.65 13.73
C THR A 10 7.26 -19.96 13.23
N ILE A 11 6.92 -19.51 12.03
CA ILE A 11 5.58 -19.66 11.45
C ILE A 11 5.54 -20.92 10.58
N LEU A 12 4.76 -21.92 10.98
CA LEU A 12 4.52 -23.12 10.18
C LEU A 12 3.60 -22.83 8.99
N GLU A 13 2.50 -22.11 9.22
CA GLU A 13 1.54 -21.75 8.20
C GLU A 13 0.75 -20.50 8.62
N ILE A 14 0.29 -19.75 7.61
CA ILE A 14 -0.64 -18.64 7.81
C ILE A 14 -1.94 -19.03 7.13
N ARG A 15 -3.03 -18.95 7.88
CA ARG A 15 -4.36 -19.19 7.35
C ARG A 15 -5.12 -17.88 7.27
N GLU A 16 -5.81 -17.66 6.16
CA GLU A 16 -6.74 -16.54 5.99
C GLU A 16 -8.19 -17.03 6.05
N PRO A 17 -9.10 -16.22 6.62
CA PRO A 17 -10.53 -16.54 6.58
C PRO A 17 -11.06 -16.35 5.16
N VAL A 18 -11.74 -17.39 4.67
CA VAL A 18 -12.44 -17.42 3.39
C VAL A 18 -13.94 -17.31 3.66
N ILE A 19 -14.61 -16.45 2.89
CA ILE A 19 -16.05 -16.27 2.90
C ILE A 19 -16.67 -16.86 1.65
N ALA A 20 -17.83 -17.49 1.81
CA ALA A 20 -18.71 -17.81 0.69
C ALA A 20 -19.56 -16.58 0.42
N THR A 21 -19.52 -16.09 -0.82
CA THR A 21 -20.20 -14.86 -1.24
C THR A 21 -21.23 -15.15 -2.31
N LYS A 22 -22.35 -14.43 -2.25
CA LYS A 22 -23.39 -14.40 -3.28
C LYS A 22 -23.58 -12.97 -3.74
N ILE A 23 -23.31 -12.74 -5.03
CA ILE A 23 -23.42 -11.42 -5.65
C ILE A 23 -24.64 -11.44 -6.57
N PHE A 24 -25.56 -10.50 -6.36
CA PHE A 24 -26.75 -10.35 -7.20
C PHE A 24 -26.57 -9.13 -8.09
N VAL A 25 -26.60 -9.36 -9.41
CA VAL A 25 -26.43 -8.30 -10.41
C VAL A 25 -27.28 -8.53 -11.65
N PRO A 26 -27.66 -7.48 -12.38
CA PRO A 26 -28.20 -7.61 -13.74
C PRO A 26 -27.19 -8.30 -14.69
N GLN A 27 -27.70 -8.99 -15.71
CA GLN A 27 -26.88 -9.78 -16.65
C GLN A 27 -25.79 -8.94 -17.37
N GLU A 28 -26.05 -7.67 -17.62
CA GLU A 28 -25.13 -6.74 -18.27
C GLU A 28 -23.83 -6.48 -17.48
N TYR A 29 -23.82 -6.67 -16.15
CA TYR A 29 -22.65 -6.41 -15.29
C TYR A 29 -21.88 -7.68 -14.88
N VAL A 30 -22.28 -8.86 -15.36
CA VAL A 30 -21.65 -10.14 -14.98
C VAL A 30 -20.16 -10.16 -15.29
N GLY A 31 -19.76 -9.76 -16.51
CA GLY A 31 -18.35 -9.73 -16.92
C GLY A 31 -17.48 -8.87 -15.99
N PRO A 32 -17.82 -7.57 -15.79
CA PRO A 32 -17.14 -6.70 -14.83
C PRO A 32 -17.01 -7.30 -13.42
N VAL A 33 -18.06 -7.94 -12.90
CA VAL A 33 -18.05 -8.55 -11.56
C VAL A 33 -17.15 -9.78 -11.47
N ILE A 34 -17.14 -10.63 -12.49
CA ILE A 34 -16.25 -11.80 -12.57
C ILE A 34 -14.79 -11.34 -12.56
N THR A 35 -14.45 -10.30 -13.32
CA THR A 35 -13.11 -9.72 -13.32
C THR A 35 -12.73 -9.21 -11.93
N LEU A 36 -13.62 -8.47 -11.26
CA LEU A 36 -13.39 -7.99 -9.89
C LEU A 36 -13.15 -9.14 -8.90
N CYS A 37 -13.96 -10.20 -8.95
CA CYS A 37 -13.79 -11.36 -8.07
C CYS A 37 -12.47 -12.09 -8.35
N THR A 38 -12.08 -12.19 -9.62
CA THR A 38 -10.82 -12.83 -10.03
C THR A 38 -9.59 -12.05 -9.58
N GLU A 39 -9.60 -10.71 -9.72
CA GLU A 39 -8.55 -9.82 -9.18
C GLU A 39 -8.36 -10.01 -7.67
N ARG A 40 -9.43 -10.35 -6.97
CA ARG A 40 -9.49 -10.54 -5.51
C ARG A 40 -9.20 -11.97 -5.07
N ARG A 41 -8.59 -12.78 -5.96
CA ARG A 41 -8.25 -14.20 -5.73
C ARG A 41 -9.48 -15.06 -5.43
N GLY A 42 -10.63 -14.66 -5.93
CA GLY A 42 -11.88 -15.38 -5.76
C GLY A 42 -11.91 -16.66 -6.61
N THR A 43 -12.46 -17.73 -6.04
CA THR A 43 -12.75 -18.96 -6.77
C THR A 43 -14.24 -19.01 -7.07
N GLN A 44 -14.62 -19.03 -8.35
CA GLN A 44 -16.03 -19.14 -8.74
C GLN A 44 -16.55 -20.53 -8.35
N THR A 45 -17.67 -20.56 -7.62
CA THR A 45 -18.32 -21.82 -7.20
C THR A 45 -19.55 -22.11 -8.02
N ASN A 46 -20.35 -21.09 -8.33
CA ASN A 46 -21.57 -21.25 -9.10
C ASN A 46 -21.94 -19.94 -9.83
N ILE A 47 -22.67 -20.08 -10.94
CA ILE A 47 -23.35 -18.96 -11.59
C ILE A 47 -24.75 -19.42 -11.98
N HIS A 48 -25.76 -18.69 -11.52
CA HIS A 48 -27.16 -18.99 -11.78
C HIS A 48 -27.82 -17.82 -12.50
N TYR A 49 -28.28 -18.07 -13.73
CA TYR A 49 -29.00 -17.10 -14.53
C TYR A 49 -30.50 -17.19 -14.23
N SER A 50 -31.08 -16.07 -13.81
CA SER A 50 -32.53 -15.84 -13.79
C SER A 50 -32.88 -14.83 -14.88
N ALA A 51 -34.17 -14.68 -15.21
CA ALA A 51 -34.62 -13.94 -16.39
C ALA A 51 -34.08 -12.50 -16.50
N ARG A 52 -33.89 -11.80 -15.37
CA ARG A 52 -33.36 -10.42 -15.35
C ARG A 52 -32.11 -10.23 -14.48
N HIS A 53 -31.77 -11.23 -13.66
CA HIS A 53 -30.71 -11.14 -12.66
C HIS A 53 -29.87 -12.39 -12.69
N VAL A 54 -28.60 -12.23 -12.35
CA VAL A 54 -27.64 -13.32 -12.22
C VAL A 54 -27.15 -13.33 -10.79
N VAL A 55 -27.14 -14.53 -10.21
CA VAL A 55 -26.55 -14.78 -8.91
C VAL A 55 -25.21 -15.45 -9.16
N ILE A 56 -24.14 -14.81 -8.70
CA ILE A 56 -22.78 -15.29 -8.87
C ILE A 56 -22.26 -15.67 -7.49
N SER A 57 -21.82 -16.92 -7.34
CA SER A 57 -21.27 -17.42 -6.08
C SER A 57 -19.75 -17.58 -6.18
N TYR A 58 -19.04 -17.02 -5.19
CA TYR A 58 -17.59 -17.03 -5.11
C TYR A 58 -17.11 -17.34 -3.70
N ASP A 59 -16.04 -18.11 -3.59
CA ASP A 59 -15.23 -18.14 -2.38
C ASP A 59 -14.20 -17.02 -2.46
N LEU A 60 -14.23 -16.07 -1.52
CA LEU A 60 -13.33 -14.93 -1.48
C LEU A 60 -12.55 -14.87 -0.16
N PRO A 61 -11.27 -14.50 -0.16
CA PRO A 61 -10.56 -14.14 1.06
C PRO A 61 -11.17 -12.89 1.70
N LEU A 62 -11.52 -12.95 2.98
CA LEU A 62 -12.15 -11.82 3.69
C LEU A 62 -11.29 -10.55 3.66
N ASN A 63 -9.96 -10.70 3.74
CA ASN A 63 -9.02 -9.57 3.71
C ASN A 63 -9.10 -8.76 2.40
N GLU A 64 -9.43 -9.42 1.28
CA GLU A 64 -9.59 -8.73 -0.02
C GLU A 64 -10.96 -8.05 -0.15
N VAL A 65 -11.95 -8.48 0.64
CA VAL A 65 -13.33 -7.97 0.61
C VAL A 65 -13.48 -6.72 1.47
N VAL A 66 -12.89 -6.72 2.68
CA VAL A 66 -13.04 -5.64 3.67
C VAL A 66 -12.45 -4.31 3.22
N LEU A 67 -11.54 -4.31 2.25
CA LEU A 67 -10.79 -3.10 1.88
C LEU A 67 -11.56 -2.15 0.93
N ASP A 68 -11.98 -2.62 -0.23
CA ASP A 68 -12.55 -1.77 -1.30
C ASP A 68 -13.52 -2.51 -2.22
N PHE A 69 -13.89 -3.75 -1.88
CA PHE A 69 -14.67 -4.60 -2.78
C PHE A 69 -16.08 -4.07 -2.99
N PHE A 70 -16.74 -3.62 -1.91
CA PHE A 70 -18.12 -3.16 -1.96
C PHE A 70 -18.29 -1.88 -2.79
N ASP A 71 -17.37 -0.93 -2.64
CA ASP A 71 -17.42 0.32 -3.39
C ASP A 71 -17.12 0.10 -4.87
N ARG A 72 -16.11 -0.74 -5.18
CA ARG A 72 -15.83 -1.15 -6.57
C ARG A 72 -17.03 -1.90 -7.18
N LEU A 73 -17.65 -2.81 -6.43
CA LEU A 73 -18.84 -3.52 -6.87
C LEU A 73 -19.98 -2.54 -7.22
N LYS A 74 -20.29 -1.61 -6.32
CA LYS A 74 -21.33 -0.60 -6.56
C LYS A 74 -20.99 0.30 -7.74
N SER A 75 -19.77 0.79 -7.83
CA SER A 75 -19.33 1.66 -8.93
C SER A 75 -19.44 0.95 -10.30
N MET A 76 -18.95 -0.28 -10.41
CA MET A 76 -18.98 -1.05 -11.67
C MET A 76 -20.39 -1.47 -12.09
N THR A 77 -21.31 -1.60 -11.12
CA THR A 77 -22.70 -2.02 -11.33
C THR A 77 -23.69 -0.85 -11.28
N ARG A 78 -23.22 0.41 -11.23
CA ARG A 78 -24.07 1.60 -11.06
C ARG A 78 -25.03 1.51 -9.86
N GLY A 79 -24.61 0.82 -8.81
CA GLY A 79 -25.37 0.62 -7.56
C GLY A 79 -26.34 -0.57 -7.58
N TYR A 80 -26.45 -1.32 -8.69
CA TYR A 80 -27.36 -2.47 -8.77
C TYR A 80 -26.82 -3.73 -8.08
N GLY A 81 -25.50 -3.82 -7.85
CA GLY A 81 -24.88 -4.97 -7.22
C GLY A 81 -25.11 -5.03 -5.72
N SER A 82 -25.62 -6.17 -5.24
CA SER A 82 -25.63 -6.52 -3.82
C SER A 82 -24.74 -7.72 -3.54
N LEU A 83 -24.19 -7.77 -2.32
CA LEU A 83 -23.30 -8.82 -1.84
C LEU A 83 -23.85 -9.35 -0.53
N ASP A 84 -24.06 -10.65 -0.48
CA ASP A 84 -24.28 -11.40 0.76
C ASP A 84 -23.07 -12.32 1.00
N TYR A 85 -22.69 -12.51 2.26
CA TYR A 85 -21.55 -13.36 2.59
C TYR A 85 -21.66 -14.05 3.93
N GLU A 86 -21.10 -15.25 4.00
CA GLU A 86 -20.99 -16.04 5.20
C GLU A 86 -19.56 -16.56 5.37
N PHE A 87 -19.11 -16.71 6.62
CA PHE A 87 -17.84 -17.36 6.90
C PHE A 87 -17.89 -18.82 6.46
N LYS A 88 -16.89 -19.25 5.69
CA LYS A 88 -16.80 -20.62 5.20
C LYS A 88 -15.76 -21.43 5.98
N GLU A 89 -14.50 -21.01 5.90
CA GLU A 89 -13.38 -21.75 6.48
C GLU A 89 -12.12 -20.90 6.62
N TYR A 90 -11.11 -21.43 7.31
CA TYR A 90 -9.75 -20.92 7.25
C TYR A 90 -8.95 -21.73 6.24
N ARG A 91 -8.34 -21.04 5.26
CA ARG A 91 -7.53 -21.67 4.21
C ARG A 91 -6.08 -21.21 4.30
N ILE A 92 -5.15 -22.12 4.06
CA ILE A 92 -3.72 -21.80 3.99
C ILE A 92 -3.48 -20.83 2.83
N ALA A 93 -2.74 -19.75 3.09
CA ALA A 93 -2.40 -18.74 2.10
C ALA A 93 -0.95 -18.25 2.26
N ASP A 94 -0.30 -17.93 1.14
CA ASP A 94 1.05 -17.36 1.12
C ASP A 94 0.99 -15.86 1.45
N MET A 95 0.73 -15.60 2.73
CA MET A 95 0.62 -14.27 3.30
C MET A 95 1.99 -13.77 3.77
N VAL A 96 2.26 -12.50 3.49
CA VAL A 96 3.50 -11.82 3.89
C VAL A 96 3.18 -10.56 4.66
N ARG A 97 4.02 -10.25 5.64
CA ARG A 97 3.97 -8.97 6.34
C ARG A 97 4.68 -7.91 5.50
N LEU A 98 3.92 -6.91 5.08
CA LEU A 98 4.41 -5.74 4.38
C LEU A 98 4.69 -4.62 5.39
N ASP A 99 5.96 -4.29 5.55
CA ASP A 99 6.45 -3.26 6.48
C ASP A 99 6.78 -1.98 5.70
N ILE A 100 6.38 -0.83 6.23
CA ILE A 100 6.75 0.48 5.69
C ILE A 100 7.89 1.06 6.52
N LEU A 101 8.95 1.53 5.84
CA LEU A 101 10.09 2.18 6.46
C LEU A 101 10.24 3.60 5.95
N VAL A 102 10.50 4.53 6.86
CA VAL A 102 10.85 5.91 6.57
C VAL A 102 12.24 6.17 7.15
N ASN A 103 13.20 6.49 6.29
CA ASN A 103 14.61 6.66 6.64
C ASN A 103 15.20 5.45 7.43
N ALA A 104 14.82 4.23 7.03
CA ALA A 104 15.17 2.96 7.70
C ALA A 104 14.52 2.71 9.07
N GLU A 105 13.69 3.63 9.56
CA GLU A 105 12.85 3.41 10.74
C GLU A 105 11.51 2.79 10.31
N ARG A 106 11.11 1.71 10.98
CA ARG A 106 9.85 1.02 10.69
C ARG A 106 8.68 1.79 11.27
N VAL A 107 7.65 1.99 10.46
CA VAL A 107 6.39 2.60 10.86
C VAL A 107 5.39 1.47 11.12
N ASP A 108 5.39 0.92 12.33
CA ASP A 108 4.58 -0.27 12.69
C ASP A 108 3.09 -0.07 12.40
N ALA A 109 2.59 1.15 12.58
CA ALA A 109 1.19 1.49 12.38
C ALA A 109 0.72 1.37 10.90
N LEU A 110 1.64 1.34 9.93
CA LEU A 110 1.34 1.10 8.52
C LEU A 110 1.64 -0.33 8.06
N SER A 111 2.05 -1.21 8.98
CA SER A 111 2.38 -2.60 8.63
C SER A 111 1.10 -3.39 8.38
N THR A 112 1.03 -4.11 7.25
CA THR A 112 -0.18 -4.82 6.82
C THR A 112 0.12 -6.26 6.36
N MET A 113 -0.88 -7.13 6.44
CA MET A 113 -0.80 -8.50 5.93
C MET A 113 -1.39 -8.55 4.52
N VAL A 114 -0.59 -8.96 3.55
CA VAL A 114 -0.98 -9.05 2.14
C VAL A 114 -0.56 -10.37 1.55
N HIS A 115 -1.26 -10.82 0.52
CA HIS A 115 -0.82 -11.99 -0.25
C HIS A 115 0.46 -11.66 -1.02
N ARG A 116 1.40 -12.62 -1.12
CA ARG A 116 2.72 -12.40 -1.75
C ARG A 116 2.62 -11.84 -3.18
N SER A 117 1.70 -12.36 -3.99
CA SER A 117 1.48 -11.89 -5.38
C SER A 117 1.16 -10.40 -5.45
N ASN A 118 0.47 -9.86 -4.44
CA ASN A 118 -0.03 -8.48 -4.42
C ASN A 118 0.93 -7.55 -3.66
N ALA A 119 1.91 -8.09 -2.95
CA ALA A 119 2.79 -7.32 -2.06
C ALA A 119 3.58 -6.25 -2.82
N GLN A 120 4.11 -6.57 -4.01
CA GLN A 120 4.84 -5.60 -4.85
C GLN A 120 3.98 -4.40 -5.23
N TYR A 121 2.78 -4.67 -5.76
CA TYR A 121 1.84 -3.63 -6.18
C TYR A 121 1.42 -2.78 -4.98
N ARG A 122 0.91 -3.43 -3.91
CA ARG A 122 0.45 -2.76 -2.69
C ARG A 122 1.56 -1.98 -1.98
N GLY A 123 2.79 -2.45 -2.01
CA GLY A 123 3.96 -1.74 -1.50
C GLY A 123 4.24 -0.47 -2.29
N ARG A 124 4.23 -0.53 -3.62
CA ARG A 124 4.54 0.61 -4.50
C ARG A 124 3.48 1.72 -4.45
N GLU A 125 2.23 1.41 -4.78
CA GLU A 125 1.22 1.45 -3.72
C GLU A 125 1.27 2.56 -2.65
N LEU A 126 1.48 2.07 -1.43
CA LEU A 126 1.62 2.83 -0.19
C LEU A 126 2.81 3.79 -0.23
N VAL A 127 3.96 3.36 -0.74
CA VAL A 127 5.19 4.18 -0.79
C VAL A 127 5.00 5.44 -1.62
N THR A 128 4.26 5.35 -2.73
CA THR A 128 3.99 6.49 -3.63
C THR A 128 3.09 7.52 -2.94
N ARG A 129 2.04 7.05 -2.27
CA ARG A 129 1.12 7.93 -1.51
C ARG A 129 1.82 8.58 -0.32
N LEU A 130 2.59 7.80 0.43
CA LEU A 130 3.31 8.32 1.58
C LEU A 130 4.37 9.35 1.16
N ARG A 131 5.05 9.14 0.02
CA ARG A 131 5.98 10.12 -0.57
C ARG A 131 5.30 11.47 -0.85
N SER A 132 4.07 11.48 -1.37
CA SER A 132 3.37 12.75 -1.66
C SER A 132 2.94 13.52 -0.40
N LEU A 133 2.80 12.84 0.72
CA LEU A 133 2.30 13.42 1.97
C LEU A 133 3.43 13.83 2.92
N ILE A 134 4.61 13.21 2.81
CA ILE A 134 5.77 13.57 3.62
C ILE A 134 6.33 14.93 3.16
N PRO A 135 6.43 15.92 4.07
CA PRO A 135 6.99 17.22 3.73
C PRO A 135 8.48 17.11 3.37
N ARG A 136 8.91 17.94 2.42
CA ARG A 136 10.31 17.96 1.98
C ARG A 136 11.21 18.47 3.09
N GLN A 137 12.26 17.70 3.39
CA GLN A 137 13.28 18.06 4.38
C GLN A 137 14.53 18.63 3.72
N MET A 138 15.50 19.11 4.51
CA MET A 138 16.79 19.58 3.97
C MET A 138 17.70 18.45 3.45
N PHE A 139 17.33 17.20 3.71
CA PHE A 139 17.96 15.97 3.22
C PHE A 139 16.94 15.11 2.45
N ASP A 140 17.43 14.13 1.69
CA ASP A 140 16.55 13.20 0.98
C ASP A 140 15.97 12.20 1.98
N VAL A 141 14.64 12.11 2.05
CA VAL A 141 13.93 11.13 2.88
C VAL A 141 13.62 9.91 2.03
N ALA A 142 14.10 8.75 2.47
CA ALA A 142 13.78 7.48 1.83
C ALA A 142 12.47 6.92 2.39
N VAL A 143 11.54 6.57 1.51
CA VAL A 143 10.30 5.87 1.84
C VAL A 143 10.36 4.50 1.17
N GLN A 144 10.18 3.45 1.95
CA GLN A 144 10.43 2.08 1.50
C GLN A 144 9.31 1.16 1.96
N ALA A 145 9.02 0.16 1.16
CA ALA A 145 8.23 -1.00 1.57
C ALA A 145 9.15 -2.22 1.57
N ALA A 146 9.05 -3.04 2.61
CA ALA A 146 9.85 -4.25 2.77
C ALA A 146 8.99 -5.44 3.19
N ILE A 147 9.49 -6.63 2.88
CA ILE A 147 9.00 -7.89 3.42
C ILE A 147 10.15 -8.51 4.19
N GLY A 148 10.03 -8.54 5.52
CA GLY A 148 11.16 -8.84 6.39
C GLY A 148 12.31 -7.86 6.15
N GLY A 149 13.48 -8.36 5.72
CA GLY A 149 14.64 -7.52 5.39
C GLY A 149 14.72 -7.07 3.92
N HIS A 150 13.87 -7.59 3.03
CA HIS A 150 13.97 -7.32 1.60
C HIS A 150 13.13 -6.12 1.18
N ILE A 151 13.75 -5.10 0.58
CA ILE A 151 13.07 -3.89 0.10
C ILE A 151 12.44 -4.19 -1.27
N ILE A 152 11.10 -4.17 -1.32
CA ILE A 152 10.34 -4.47 -2.54
C ILE A 152 10.01 -3.20 -3.34
N ALA A 153 9.85 -2.06 -2.67
CA ALA A 153 9.60 -0.77 -3.30
C ALA A 153 10.31 0.35 -2.56
N ARG A 154 10.78 1.35 -3.31
CA ARG A 154 11.47 2.52 -2.77
C ARG A 154 11.15 3.76 -3.58
N GLU A 155 10.86 4.84 -2.86
CA GLU A 155 10.76 6.19 -3.40
C GLU A 155 11.54 7.16 -2.49
N ASN A 156 11.95 8.31 -3.02
CA ASN A 156 12.64 9.32 -2.22
C ASN A 156 11.93 10.67 -2.31
N VAL A 157 11.63 11.28 -1.18
CA VAL A 157 11.23 12.68 -1.09
C VAL A 157 12.49 13.53 -1.23
N LYS A 158 12.53 14.36 -2.29
CA LYS A 158 13.72 15.13 -2.63
C LYS A 158 13.98 16.25 -1.62
N ALA A 159 15.23 16.38 -1.22
CA ALA A 159 15.70 17.42 -0.34
C ALA A 159 15.37 18.83 -0.88
N LEU A 160 15.07 19.76 0.02
CA LEU A 160 15.14 21.19 -0.24
C LEU A 160 16.58 21.59 -0.54
N ARG A 161 16.76 22.54 -1.47
CA ARG A 161 18.06 23.06 -1.87
C ARG A 161 18.09 24.54 -1.61
N LYS A 162 18.91 24.97 -0.64
CA LYS A 162 19.28 26.37 -0.50
C LYS A 162 20.32 26.70 -1.55
N ASN A 163 20.12 27.77 -2.33
CA ASN A 163 21.13 28.25 -3.26
C ASN A 163 22.27 28.94 -2.50
N VAL A 164 23.28 28.16 -2.11
CA VAL A 164 24.46 28.66 -1.39
C VAL A 164 25.37 29.54 -2.25
N LEU A 165 25.20 29.51 -3.57
CA LEU A 165 26.03 30.24 -4.53
C LEU A 165 25.44 31.60 -4.90
N ALA A 166 24.26 31.96 -4.40
CA ALA A 166 23.55 33.20 -4.78
C ALA A 166 24.38 34.49 -4.59
N LYS A 167 25.31 34.51 -3.62
CA LYS A 167 26.20 35.66 -3.34
C LYS A 167 27.58 35.53 -3.99
N CYS A 168 27.81 34.52 -4.83
CA CYS A 168 29.09 34.30 -5.51
C CYS A 168 29.08 34.97 -6.89
N TYR A 169 29.41 36.27 -6.96
CA TYR A 169 29.35 37.07 -8.18
C TYR A 169 30.60 36.96 -9.09
N GLY A 170 31.41 35.91 -8.94
CA GLY A 170 32.69 35.77 -9.65
C GLY A 170 33.07 34.35 -10.08
N GLY A 171 34.22 34.26 -10.73
CA GLY A 171 34.82 33.02 -11.25
C GLY A 171 35.57 32.18 -10.22
N ASP A 172 35.62 32.57 -8.94
CA ASP A 172 36.32 31.83 -7.89
C ASP A 172 35.66 30.47 -7.61
N VAL A 173 36.16 29.45 -8.32
CA VAL A 173 35.74 28.06 -8.22
C VAL A 173 36.00 27.50 -6.83
N THR A 174 37.08 27.95 -6.17
CA THR A 174 37.47 27.44 -4.85
C THR A 174 36.45 27.81 -3.78
N ARG A 175 35.95 29.04 -3.79
CA ARG A 175 34.89 29.50 -2.88
C ARG A 175 33.56 28.78 -3.12
N LYS A 176 33.17 28.58 -4.39
CA LYS A 176 31.95 27.82 -4.74
C LYS A 176 32.04 26.38 -4.23
N ARG A 177 33.19 25.70 -4.44
CA ARG A 177 33.43 24.33 -3.97
C ARG A 177 33.38 24.23 -2.44
N LYS A 178 34.01 25.15 -1.71
CA LYS A 178 33.95 25.18 -0.23
C LYS A 178 32.51 25.27 0.30
N LEU A 179 31.66 26.08 -0.33
CA LEU A 179 30.26 26.23 0.07
C LEU A 179 29.43 24.97 -0.22
N LEU A 180 29.68 24.31 -1.35
CA LEU A 180 29.01 23.06 -1.72
C LEU A 180 29.42 21.90 -0.80
N GLU A 181 30.69 21.78 -0.45
CA GLU A 181 31.17 20.77 0.51
C GLU A 181 30.55 20.96 1.89
N LYS A 182 30.53 22.20 2.41
CA LYS A 182 29.85 22.51 3.68
C LYS A 182 28.36 22.15 3.64
N GLN A 183 27.68 22.43 2.52
CA GLN A 183 26.27 22.06 2.36
C GLN A 183 26.08 20.54 2.34
N LYS A 184 26.94 19.81 1.63
CA LYS A 184 26.89 18.36 1.52
C LYS A 184 27.10 17.68 2.88
N GLU A 185 28.09 18.14 3.64
CA GLU A 185 28.38 17.63 4.98
C GLU A 185 27.22 17.93 5.96
N GLY A 186 26.69 19.17 5.93
CA GLY A 186 25.52 19.54 6.72
C GLY A 186 24.31 18.64 6.41
N LYS A 187 24.05 18.36 5.13
CA LYS A 187 22.98 17.43 4.72
C LYS A 187 23.21 16.00 5.19
N LYS A 188 24.46 15.51 5.14
CA LYS A 188 24.82 14.17 5.63
C LYS A 188 24.57 14.05 7.12
N ARG A 189 24.98 15.06 7.90
CA ARG A 189 24.73 15.13 9.35
C ARG A 189 23.22 15.18 9.64
N MET A 190 22.47 16.04 8.96
CA MET A 190 21.01 16.11 9.12
C MET A 190 20.32 14.78 8.81
N LYS A 191 20.80 14.01 7.83
CA LYS A 191 20.23 12.69 7.51
C LYS A 191 20.45 11.64 8.59
N GLN A 192 21.60 11.68 9.27
CA GLN A 192 21.95 10.69 10.31
C GLN A 192 21.19 10.91 11.61
N VAL A 193 20.91 12.17 11.96
CA VAL A 193 20.29 12.55 13.25
C VAL A 193 18.83 13.00 13.08
N GLY A 194 18.38 13.16 11.83
CA GLY A 194 17.04 13.65 11.53
C GLY A 194 16.01 12.54 11.58
N SER A 195 15.14 12.57 12.58
CA SER A 195 13.87 11.87 12.55
C SER A 195 12.93 12.57 11.57
N VAL A 196 12.11 11.79 10.86
CA VAL A 196 11.07 12.33 9.99
C VAL A 196 9.74 12.06 10.66
N GLU A 197 9.15 13.09 11.23
CA GLU A 197 7.81 12.99 11.78
C GLU A 197 6.79 12.96 10.64
N ILE A 198 5.92 11.96 10.68
CA ILE A 198 4.84 11.80 9.70
C ILE A 198 3.60 12.49 10.29
N PRO A 199 3.05 13.53 9.62
CA PRO A 199 1.84 14.18 10.09
C PRO A 199 0.68 13.17 10.25
N GLN A 200 -0.17 13.38 11.26
CA GLN A 200 -1.33 12.50 11.50
C GLN A 200 -2.30 12.49 10.31
N GLU A 201 -2.47 13.62 9.64
CA GLU A 201 -3.27 13.74 8.41
C GLU A 201 -2.72 12.86 7.28
N ALA A 202 -1.39 12.86 7.11
CA ALA A 202 -0.71 12.01 6.14
C ALA A 202 -0.92 10.52 6.45
N PHE A 203 -0.94 10.17 7.73
CA PHE A 203 -1.20 8.80 8.17
C PHE A 203 -2.64 8.35 7.85
N LEU A 204 -3.64 9.17 8.20
CA LEU A 204 -5.05 8.89 7.91
C LEU A 204 -5.31 8.79 6.41
N ALA A 205 -4.72 9.68 5.60
CA ALA A 205 -4.86 9.66 4.14
C ALA A 205 -4.25 8.42 3.47
N VAL A 206 -3.27 7.76 4.10
CA VAL A 206 -2.70 6.50 3.60
C VAL A 206 -3.58 5.30 3.95
N LEU A 207 -4.25 5.33 5.11
CA LEU A 207 -5.20 4.30 5.54
C LEU A 207 -6.55 4.40 4.82
N GLN A 208 -7.01 5.63 4.58
CA GLN A 208 -8.22 5.92 3.80
C GLN A 208 -7.88 5.75 2.32
N ARG A 209 -8.00 4.52 1.82
CA ARG A 209 -7.73 4.22 0.43
C ARG A 209 -9.00 4.42 -0.40
N SER A 210 -9.17 5.64 -0.93
CA SER A 210 -10.00 5.99 -2.10
C SER A 210 -11.50 5.70 -1.96
N ASP A 211 -12.19 6.59 -1.24
CA ASP A 211 -13.53 7.03 -1.62
C ASP A 211 -13.38 7.73 -2.98
N GLY A 212 -13.79 7.06 -4.05
CA GLY A 212 -13.93 7.62 -5.39
C GLY A 212 -15.35 7.39 -5.87
#